data_AF-A0AAW8UKA1-F1
#
_entry.id   AF-A0AAW8UKA1-F1
#
_cell.length_a   1.000
_cell.length_b   1.000
_cell.length_c   1.000
_cell.angle_alpha   90.00
_cell.angle_beta   90.00
_cell.angle_gamma   90.00
#
_symmetry.space_group_name_H-M   'P 1'
#
loop_
_entity.id
_entity.type
_entity.pdbx_description
1 polymer ?
#
loop_
_entity_poly.entity_id
_entity_poly.type
_entity_poly.pdbx_seq_one_letter_code
_entity_poly.pdbx_strand_id
1 'polypeptide(L)'
;MIRLGFSSSNHVGRSQNYLITMPKVMQYYIIGIVAPIIEEILWRVFLFKAVGNKNLALFVSWPLFAFAHTGLSLEIIPYLLLSFIVTWAYYRNENVLESIFIHASYNLLNPLSAQFLNSFFHFIV
;
A
#
# COMPACT_ATOMS: atom_id res chain seq x y z
N MET A 1 29.37 -21.87 -24.87
CA MET A 1 28.04 -21.46 -24.36
C MET A 1 28.22 -20.89 -22.96
N ILE A 2 28.45 -19.58 -22.86
CA ILE A 2 28.67 -18.90 -21.57
C ILE A 2 27.29 -18.70 -20.93
N ARG A 3 27.02 -19.41 -19.83
CA ARG A 3 25.85 -19.15 -18.99
C ARG A 3 26.08 -17.85 -18.23
N LEU A 4 25.53 -16.75 -18.74
CA LEU A 4 25.34 -15.52 -17.96
C LEU A 4 24.28 -15.82 -16.89
N GLY A 5 24.75 -16.15 -15.68
CA GLY A 5 23.91 -16.25 -14.50
C GLY A 5 23.46 -14.86 -14.08
N PHE A 6 22.35 -14.38 -14.61
CA PHE A 6 21.60 -13.30 -13.99
C PHE A 6 21.01 -13.81 -12.67
N SER A 7 21.79 -13.67 -11.59
CA SER A 7 21.29 -13.81 -10.22
C SER A 7 20.43 -12.60 -9.87
N SER A 8 19.19 -12.62 -10.36
CA SER A 8 18.16 -11.61 -10.03
C SER A 8 17.50 -11.88 -8.66
N SER A 9 17.84 -12.99 -7.98
CA SER A 9 17.23 -13.39 -6.71
C SER A 9 17.93 -12.83 -5.47
N ASN A 10 19.17 -12.34 -5.57
CA ASN A 10 19.96 -11.96 -4.40
C ASN A 10 19.63 -10.57 -3.82
N HIS A 11 19.01 -9.68 -4.60
CA HIS A 11 18.75 -8.31 -4.18
C HIS A 11 17.37 -8.13 -3.53
N VAL A 12 16.33 -8.76 -4.08
CA VAL A 12 14.95 -8.71 -3.54
C VAL A 12 14.84 -9.47 -2.21
N GLY A 13 15.54 -10.62 -2.09
CA GLY A 13 15.63 -11.34 -0.82
C GLY A 13 16.38 -10.54 0.26
N ARG A 14 17.39 -9.74 -0.11
CA ARG A 14 18.14 -8.88 0.81
C ARG A 14 17.33 -7.69 1.32
N SER A 15 16.50 -7.04 0.48
CA SER A 15 15.67 -5.91 0.93
C SER A 15 14.64 -6.32 1.99
N GLN A 16 13.99 -7.47 1.81
CA GLN A 16 13.11 -8.05 2.82
C GLN A 16 13.86 -8.33 4.13
N ASN A 17 15.11 -8.81 4.06
CA ASN A 17 15.96 -9.04 5.23
C ASN A 17 16.30 -7.76 6.00
N TYR A 18 16.33 -6.57 5.37
CA TYR A 18 16.60 -5.32 6.09
C TYR A 18 15.38 -4.80 6.87
N LEU A 19 14.17 -4.83 6.28
CA LEU A 19 12.97 -4.38 6.97
C LEU A 19 12.65 -5.26 8.19
N ILE A 20 12.73 -6.59 8.03
CA ILE A 20 12.42 -7.52 9.13
C ILE A 20 13.44 -7.48 10.27
N THR A 21 14.67 -7.03 10.00
CA THR A 21 15.73 -6.89 11.03
C THR A 21 15.71 -5.54 11.73
N MET A 22 14.98 -4.54 11.22
CA MET A 22 14.81 -3.26 11.88
C MET A 22 13.96 -3.39 13.15
N PRO A 23 14.11 -2.48 14.13
CA PRO A 23 13.21 -2.40 15.27
C PRO A 23 11.75 -2.28 14.81
N LYS A 24 10.83 -3.00 15.46
CA LYS A 24 9.39 -3.00 15.10
C LYS A 24 8.76 -1.60 15.02
N VAL A 25 9.19 -0.70 15.91
CA VAL A 25 8.74 0.70 15.90
C VAL A 25 9.12 1.41 14.60
N MET A 26 10.34 1.17 14.11
CA MET A 26 10.79 1.72 12.83
C MET A 26 10.00 1.14 11.65
N GLN A 27 9.77 -0.18 11.65
CA GLN A 27 8.95 -0.83 10.63
C GLN A 27 7.54 -0.22 10.58
N TYR A 28 6.93 -0.01 11.76
CA TYR A 28 5.60 0.56 11.89
C TYR A 28 5.49 1.95 11.24
N TYR A 29 6.45 2.84 11.45
CA TYR A 29 6.43 4.17 10.81
C TYR A 29 6.76 4.13 9.31
N ILE A 30 7.63 3.21 8.88
CA ILE A 30 7.92 3.04 7.46
C ILE A 30 6.66 2.58 6.71
N ILE A 31 5.99 1.54 7.20
CA ILE A 31 4.76 0.99 6.59
C ILE A 31 3.57 1.94 6.76
N GLY A 32 3.50 2.61 7.91
CA GLY A 32 2.39 3.48 8.27
C GLY A 32 2.42 4.87 7.62
N ILE A 33 3.60 5.39 7.27
CA ILE A 33 3.76 6.77 6.80
C ILE A 33 4.55 6.83 5.49
N VAL A 34 5.78 6.29 5.49
CA VAL A 34 6.70 6.47 4.36
C VAL A 34 6.19 5.75 3.11
N ALA A 35 5.74 4.50 3.25
CA ALA A 35 5.19 3.73 2.14
C ALA A 35 3.93 4.40 1.53
N PRO A 36 2.90 4.77 2.32
CA PRO A 36 1.74 5.50 1.80
C PRO A 36 2.09 6.79 1.04
N ILE A 37 3.07 7.58 1.51
CA ILE A 37 3.50 8.79 0.78
C ILE A 37 4.01 8.43 -0.61
N ILE A 38 4.93 7.46 -0.69
CA ILE A 38 5.56 7.05 -1.95
C ILE A 38 4.49 6.45 -2.89
N GLU A 39 3.64 5.59 -2.36
CA GLU A 39 2.59 4.91 -3.11
C GLU A 39 1.57 5.91 -3.67
N GLU A 40 1.05 6.84 -2.87
CA GLU A 40 0.09 7.82 -3.36
C GLU A 40 0.71 8.77 -4.40
N ILE A 41 1.98 9.14 -4.27
CA ILE A 41 2.68 9.92 -5.31
C ILE A 41 2.75 9.13 -6.62
N LEU A 42 3.13 7.85 -6.58
CA LEU A 42 3.20 6.99 -7.76
C LEU A 42 1.83 6.78 -8.40
N TRP A 43 0.83 6.40 -7.61
CA TRP A 43 -0.47 5.95 -8.10
C TRP A 43 -1.47 7.09 -8.36
N ARG A 44 -1.30 8.26 -7.73
CA ARG A 44 -2.16 9.43 -7.95
C ARG A 44 -1.50 10.46 -8.83
N VAL A 45 -0.27 10.86 -8.54
CA VAL A 45 0.37 11.93 -9.30
C VAL A 45 0.90 11.39 -10.62
N PHE A 46 1.76 10.37 -10.59
CA PHE A 46 2.39 9.86 -11.81
C PHE A 46 1.39 9.13 -12.72
N LEU A 47 0.59 8.21 -12.17
CA LEU A 47 -0.36 7.47 -12.99
C LEU A 47 -1.44 8.37 -13.62
N PHE A 48 -2.05 9.30 -12.88
CA PHE A 48 -3.08 10.18 -13.48
C PHE A 48 -2.49 11.06 -14.57
N LYS A 49 -1.26 11.56 -14.38
CA LYS A 49 -0.54 12.31 -15.42
C LYS A 49 -0.22 11.43 -16.63
N ALA A 50 0.22 10.19 -16.42
CA ALA A 50 0.55 9.26 -17.50
C ALA A 50 -0.69 8.85 -18.33
N VAL A 51 -1.83 8.66 -17.68
CA VAL A 51 -3.10 8.34 -18.36
C VAL A 51 -3.67 9.58 -19.07
N GLY A 52 -3.47 10.78 -18.53
CA GLY A 52 -3.88 12.06 -19.13
C GLY A 52 -5.39 12.34 -19.10
N ASN A 53 -6.23 11.31 -18.98
CA ASN A 53 -7.67 11.43 -18.75
C ASN A 53 -8.03 11.07 -17.31
N LYS A 54 -8.54 12.05 -16.56
CA LYS A 54 -8.86 11.92 -15.13
C LYS A 54 -9.88 10.82 -14.82
N ASN A 55 -10.92 10.66 -15.65
CA ASN A 55 -11.95 9.64 -15.46
C ASN A 55 -11.40 8.25 -15.73
N LEU A 56 -10.63 8.10 -16.81
CA LEU A 56 -9.96 6.84 -17.11
C LEU A 56 -8.94 6.47 -16.02
N ALA A 57 -8.20 7.46 -15.51
CA ALA A 57 -7.24 7.27 -14.43
C ALA A 57 -7.93 6.79 -13.15
N LEU A 58 -9.12 7.32 -12.82
CA LEU A 58 -9.94 6.79 -11.72
C LEU A 58 -10.22 5.30 -11.95
N PHE A 59 -10.78 4.90 -13.09
CA PHE A 59 -11.13 3.50 -13.36
C PHE A 59 -9.94 2.53 -13.36
N VAL A 60 -8.76 3.00 -13.75
CA VAL A 60 -7.55 2.16 -13.86
C VAL A 60 -6.76 2.13 -12.55
N SER A 61 -6.70 3.22 -11.80
CA SER A 61 -5.81 3.37 -10.64
C SER A 61 -6.18 2.44 -9.48
N TRP A 62 -7.45 2.37 -9.09
CA TRP A 62 -7.84 1.60 -7.89
C TRP A 62 -7.77 0.07 -8.07
N PRO A 63 -8.15 -0.53 -9.23
CA PRO A 63 -8.01 -1.97 -9.41
C PRO A 63 -6.55 -2.38 -9.54
N LEU A 64 -5.72 -1.58 -10.23
CA LEU A 64 -4.29 -1.86 -10.38
C LEU A 64 -3.56 -1.74 -9.04
N PHE A 65 -3.89 -0.73 -8.24
CA PHE A 65 -3.33 -0.57 -6.91
C PHE A 65 -3.67 -1.78 -6.02
N ALA A 66 -4.95 -2.19 -5.97
CA ALA A 66 -5.36 -3.36 -5.19
C ALA A 66 -4.65 -4.64 -5.70
N PHE A 67 -4.64 -4.86 -7.01
CA PHE A 67 -3.95 -5.99 -7.62
C PHE A 67 -2.45 -6.01 -7.32
N ALA A 68 -1.77 -4.86 -7.32
CA ALA A 68 -0.35 -4.76 -7.00
C ALA A 68 -0.03 -5.16 -5.55
N HIS A 69 -0.99 -5.04 -4.63
CA HIS A 69 -0.81 -5.40 -3.22
C HIS A 69 -1.14 -6.87 -2.96
N THR A 70 -2.21 -7.40 -3.57
CA THR A 70 -2.79 -8.69 -3.17
C THR A 70 -2.69 -9.78 -4.23
N GLY A 71 -2.33 -9.43 -5.48
CA GLY A 71 -2.60 -10.26 -6.64
C GLY A 71 -4.09 -10.59 -6.74
N LEU A 72 -4.43 -11.81 -7.15
CA LEU A 72 -5.82 -12.32 -7.24
C LEU A 72 -6.27 -13.10 -6.00
N SER A 73 -5.65 -12.86 -4.84
CA SER A 73 -6.08 -13.48 -3.58
C SER A 73 -7.43 -12.90 -3.11
N LEU A 74 -8.10 -13.57 -2.16
CA LEU A 74 -9.36 -13.08 -1.57
C LEU A 74 -9.19 -11.74 -0.83
N GLU A 75 -7.96 -11.41 -0.42
CA GLU A 75 -7.61 -10.13 0.20
C GLU A 75 -7.80 -8.95 -0.76
N ILE A 76 -7.92 -9.20 -2.07
CA ILE A 76 -8.21 -8.15 -3.06
C ILE A 76 -9.52 -7.43 -2.75
N ILE A 77 -10.52 -8.09 -2.16
CA ILE A 77 -11.85 -7.50 -1.90
C ILE A 77 -11.77 -6.29 -0.95
N PRO A 78 -11.22 -6.41 0.28
CA PRO A 78 -11.04 -5.25 1.14
C PRO A 78 -10.06 -4.22 0.56
N TYR A 79 -9.03 -4.65 -0.17
CA TYR A 79 -8.08 -3.73 -0.83
C TYR A 79 -8.71 -2.93 -1.97
N LEU A 80 -9.64 -3.51 -2.72
CA LEU A 80 -10.41 -2.82 -3.76
C LEU A 80 -11.23 -1.68 -3.16
N LEU A 81 -11.90 -1.93 -2.02
CA LEU A 81 -12.66 -0.89 -1.33
C LEU A 81 -11.76 0.23 -0.79
N LEU A 82 -10.68 -0.14 -0.09
CA LEU A 82 -9.71 0.84 0.43
C LEU A 82 -9.13 1.66 -0.71
N SER A 83 -8.64 0.98 -1.75
CA SER A 83 -8.02 1.62 -2.90
C SER A 83 -8.97 2.55 -3.63
N PHE A 84 -10.26 2.20 -3.73
CA PHE A 84 -11.27 3.07 -4.29
C PHE A 84 -11.42 4.34 -3.46
N ILE A 85 -11.50 4.24 -2.13
CA ILE A 85 -11.65 5.40 -1.23
C ILE A 85 -10.46 6.36 -1.38
N VAL A 86 -9.21 5.86 -1.34
CA VAL A 86 -8.02 6.72 -1.47
C VAL A 86 -7.89 7.33 -2.87
N THR A 87 -8.24 6.57 -3.92
CA THR A 87 -8.26 7.09 -5.30
C THR A 87 -9.34 8.15 -5.48
N TRP A 88 -10.51 7.94 -4.87
CA TRP A 88 -11.63 8.88 -4.91
C TRP A 88 -11.30 10.18 -4.16
N ALA A 89 -10.61 10.08 -3.02
CA ALA A 89 -10.14 11.25 -2.27
C ALA A 89 -9.27 12.15 -3.15
N TYR A 90 -8.28 11.56 -3.84
CA TYR A 90 -7.48 12.30 -4.81
C TYR A 90 -8.32 12.80 -6.00
N TYR A 91 -9.16 11.95 -6.59
CA TYR A 91 -9.92 12.28 -7.80
C TYR A 91 -10.80 13.53 -7.62
N ARG A 92 -11.45 13.73 -6.47
CA ARG A 92 -12.36 14.86 -6.27
C ARG A 92 -11.63 16.21 -6.31
N ASN A 93 -10.49 16.31 -5.61
CA ASN A 93 -9.82 17.59 -5.35
C ASN A 93 -8.43 17.71 -5.99
N GLU A 94 -7.92 16.64 -6.62
CA GLU A 94 -6.54 16.49 -7.12
C GLU A 94 -5.47 16.80 -6.06
N ASN A 95 -5.84 16.56 -4.80
CA ASN A 95 -5.02 16.82 -3.64
C ASN A 95 -4.43 15.51 -3.12
N VAL A 96 -3.15 15.27 -3.39
CA VAL A 96 -2.45 14.05 -2.95
C VAL A 96 -2.32 13.97 -1.43
N LEU A 97 -2.38 15.10 -0.71
CA LEU A 97 -2.29 15.08 0.74
C LEU A 97 -3.51 14.38 1.35
N GLU A 98 -4.71 14.62 0.82
CA GLU A 98 -5.94 13.96 1.31
C GLU A 98 -5.86 12.44 1.19
N SER A 99 -5.39 11.94 0.04
CA SER A 99 -5.22 10.50 -0.16
C SER A 99 -4.10 9.92 0.71
N ILE A 100 -2.99 10.65 0.89
CA ILE A 100 -1.90 10.26 1.81
C ILE A 100 -2.42 10.16 3.24
N PHE A 101 -3.17 11.15 3.72
CA PHE A 101 -3.69 11.16 5.08
C PHE A 101 -4.62 9.97 5.33
N ILE A 102 -5.55 9.68 4.42
CA ILE A 102 -6.47 8.55 4.55
C ILE A 102 -5.69 7.22 4.54
N HIS A 103 -4.77 7.06 3.59
CA HIS A 103 -4.01 5.82 3.45
C HIS A 103 -3.07 5.57 4.64
N ALA A 104 -2.30 6.59 5.06
CA ALA A 104 -1.45 6.50 6.24
C ALA A 104 -2.27 6.23 7.51
N SER A 105 -3.43 6.87 7.67
CA SER A 105 -4.32 6.61 8.81
C SER A 105 -4.78 5.16 8.83
N TYR A 106 -5.16 4.59 7.68
CA TYR A 106 -5.52 3.18 7.59
C TYR A 106 -4.36 2.27 8.00
N ASN A 107 -3.15 2.48 7.47
CA ASN A 107 -1.99 1.64 7.78
C ASN A 107 -1.53 1.77 9.24
N LEU A 108 -1.71 2.93 9.87
CA LEU A 108 -1.39 3.12 11.28
C LEU A 108 -2.44 2.49 12.21
N LEU A 109 -3.73 2.65 11.91
CA LEU A 109 -4.82 2.21 12.78
C LEU A 109 -5.14 0.73 12.66
N ASN A 110 -5.01 0.14 11.48
CA ASN A 110 -5.41 -1.25 11.24
C ASN A 110 -4.63 -2.27 12.12
N PRO A 111 -3.29 -2.20 12.26
CA PRO A 111 -2.57 -3.09 13.16
C PRO A 111 -2.96 -2.91 14.64
N LEU A 112 -3.28 -1.67 15.05
CA LEU A 112 -3.67 -1.35 16.42
C LEU A 112 -5.07 -1.89 16.75
N SER A 113 -6.03 -1.74 15.83
CA SER A 113 -7.39 -2.26 16.01
C SER A 113 -7.40 -3.79 16.08
N ALA A 114 -6.58 -4.46 15.25
CA ALA A 114 -6.42 -5.90 15.28
C ALA A 114 -5.85 -6.39 16.63
N GLN A 115 -4.82 -5.73 17.14
CA GLN A 115 -4.21 -6.06 18.45
C GLN A 115 -5.19 -5.83 19.61
N PHE A 116 -5.94 -4.73 19.58
CA PHE A 116 -6.97 -4.43 20.57
C PHE A 116 -8.05 -5.50 20.61
N LEU A 117 -8.60 -5.85 19.44
CA LEU A 117 -9.63 -6.90 19.33
C LEU A 117 -9.11 -8.24 19.85
N ASN A 118 -7.90 -8.64 19.44
CA ASN A 118 -7.28 -9.88 19.92
C ASN A 118 -7.14 -9.90 21.45
N SER A 119 -6.67 -8.79 22.04
CA SER A 119 -6.52 -8.65 23.50
C SER A 119 -7.86 -8.69 24.22
N PHE A 120 -8.90 -8.06 23.66
CA PHE A 120 -10.25 -8.08 24.20
C PHE A 120 -10.84 -9.49 24.22
N PHE A 121 -10.67 -10.27 23.15
CA PHE A 121 -11.16 -11.65 23.11
C PHE A 121 -10.45 -12.55 24.12
N HIS A 122 -9.14 -12.39 24.31
CA HIS A 122 -8.39 -13.11 25.36
C HIS A 122 -8.78 -12.72 26.78
N PHE A 123 -9.38 -11.54 26.99
CA PHE A 123 -9.86 -11.12 28.30
C PHE A 123 -11.22 -11.73 28.66
N ILE A 124 -12.06 -12.01 27.66
CA ILE A 124 -13.44 -12.48 27.87
C ILE A 124 -13.65 -13.99 27.69
N VAL A 125 -12.66 -14.72 27.15
CA VAL A 125 -12.64 -16.18 26.98
C VAL A 125 -11.56 -16.78 27.85
#